data_AF-A0A948RCI9-F1
#
_entry.id   AF-A0A948RCI9-F1
#
_cell.length_a   1.000
_cell.length_b   1.000
_cell.length_c   1.000
_cell.angle_alpha   90.00
_cell.angle_beta   90.00
_cell.angle_gamma   90.00
#
_symmetry.space_group_name_H-M   'P 1'
#
loop_
_entity.id
_entity.type
_entity.pdbx_description
1 polymer ?
#
loop_
_entity_poly.entity_id
_entity_poly.type
_entity_poly.pdbx_seq_one_letter_code
_entity_poly.pdbx_strand_id
1 'polypeptide(L)'
;MQQYNEWKPFGSFVHKTGESLWLGSGYLPASKIYPTNLLVHWQIGEEEPWCLATNLPDRIMALRYYQRRMWTEEMFGDFKKHGFDLESTMLRDFLRLSRLTLAVAILYVWLISVGARTIHEGLRHLVDRTDRRDLSIFQIGMRFIQKRLTNALSVRIPLCTYL
;
A
#
# COMPACT_ATOMS: atom_id res chain seq x y z
N MET A 1 9.77 41.30 12.22
CA MET A 1 10.34 39.99 11.83
C MET A 1 10.25 39.07 13.03
N GLN A 2 9.28 38.15 13.06
CA GLN A 2 9.09 37.24 14.19
C GLN A 2 10.09 36.09 14.11
N GLN A 3 10.82 35.92 15.21
CA GLN A 3 11.91 34.98 15.43
C GLN A 3 11.32 33.62 15.79
N TYR A 4 11.17 32.70 14.82
CA TYR A 4 10.80 31.30 15.12
C TYR A 4 12.06 30.55 15.57
N ASN A 5 12.43 30.69 16.85
CA ASN A 5 13.61 30.03 17.43
C ASN A 5 13.27 28.89 18.41
N GLU A 6 12.01 28.45 18.44
CA GLU A 6 11.58 27.32 19.25
C GLU A 6 11.18 26.14 18.36
N TRP A 7 11.88 25.03 18.52
CA TRP A 7 11.50 23.75 17.92
C TRP A 7 10.13 23.33 18.47
N LYS A 8 9.16 23.15 17.58
CA LYS A 8 7.81 22.69 17.94
C LYS A 8 7.61 21.22 17.55
N PRO A 9 6.90 20.42 18.36
CA PRO A 9 6.51 19.07 17.97
C PRO A 9 5.74 19.09 16.64
N PHE A 10 6.07 18.21 15.70
CA PHE A 10 5.48 18.26 14.36
C PHE A 10 3.95 18.08 14.38
N GLY A 11 3.41 17.27 15.31
CA GLY A 11 1.97 17.11 15.49
C GLY A 11 1.25 18.31 16.10
N SER A 12 1.95 19.28 16.72
CA SER A 12 1.31 20.36 17.48
C SER A 12 0.62 21.41 16.60
N PHE A 13 0.77 21.33 15.28
CA PHE A 13 0.16 22.25 14.32
C PHE A 13 -1.30 21.93 14.00
N VAL A 14 -1.81 20.82 14.53
CA VAL A 14 -3.19 20.39 14.36
C VAL A 14 -3.77 20.05 15.74
N HIS A 15 -5.00 20.47 16.01
CA HIS A 15 -5.60 20.40 17.35
C HIS A 15 -6.84 19.51 17.41
N LYS A 16 -7.48 19.24 16.27
CA LYS A 16 -8.64 18.35 16.19
C LYS A 16 -8.64 17.54 14.90
N THR A 17 -9.38 16.45 14.95
CA THR A 17 -9.69 15.64 13.76
C THR A 17 -10.40 16.48 12.68
N GLY A 18 -10.12 16.18 11.42
CA GLY A 18 -10.62 16.90 10.24
C GLY A 18 -9.73 18.05 9.76
N GLU A 19 -8.67 18.38 10.50
CA GLU A 19 -7.75 19.46 10.13
C GLU A 19 -6.59 18.96 9.27
N SER A 20 -6.18 19.77 8.29
CA SER A 20 -5.03 19.48 7.45
C SER A 20 -4.29 20.73 7.03
N LEU A 21 -3.04 20.84 7.48
CA LEU A 21 -2.22 22.03 7.32
C LEU A 21 -0.98 21.72 6.49
N TRP A 22 -0.84 22.45 5.38
CA TRP A 22 0.39 22.52 4.60
C TRP A 22 1.29 23.59 5.20
N LEU A 23 2.42 23.18 5.77
CA LEU A 23 3.41 24.09 6.35
C LEU A 23 4.41 24.59 5.32
N GLY A 24 4.42 24.01 4.12
CA GLY A 24 5.38 24.37 3.07
C GLY A 24 6.80 23.95 3.42
N SER A 25 7.78 24.70 2.92
CA SER A 25 9.19 24.42 3.17
C SER A 25 9.53 24.63 4.64
N GLY A 26 9.90 23.55 5.32
CA GLY A 26 10.42 23.55 6.67
C GLY A 26 11.71 22.75 6.79
N TYR A 27 12.21 22.67 8.01
CA TYR A 27 13.50 22.05 8.31
C TYR A 27 13.32 20.87 9.25
N LEU A 28 13.83 19.69 8.87
CA LEU A 28 13.84 18.50 9.72
C LEU A 28 15.16 17.71 9.56
N PRO A 29 15.62 16.99 10.59
CA PRO A 29 15.43 17.18 12.06
C PRO A 29 16.51 18.11 12.68
N ALA A 30 16.37 18.45 13.97
CA ALA A 30 17.26 19.38 14.70
C ALA A 30 18.75 19.05 14.65
N SER A 31 19.10 17.78 14.40
CA SER A 31 20.49 17.32 14.26
C SER A 31 21.11 17.58 12.88
N LYS A 32 20.29 17.64 11.81
CA LYS A 32 20.71 17.96 10.44
C LYS A 32 19.56 18.61 9.69
N ILE A 33 19.72 19.89 9.38
CA ILE A 33 18.72 20.73 8.71
C ILE A 33 18.64 20.36 7.22
N TYR A 34 17.54 19.72 6.81
CA TYR A 34 17.20 19.56 5.39
C TYR A 34 15.93 20.34 5.06
N PRO A 35 15.95 21.18 4.00
CA PRO A 35 14.73 21.81 3.50
C PRO A 35 13.84 20.73 2.88
N THR A 36 12.62 20.61 3.38
CA THR A 36 11.62 19.68 2.88
C THR A 36 10.24 20.28 3.04
N ASN A 37 9.28 19.86 2.22
CA ASN A 37 7.90 20.26 2.44
C ASN A 37 7.28 19.47 3.58
N LEU A 38 6.49 20.14 4.41
CA LEU A 38 5.88 19.60 5.61
C LEU A 38 4.36 19.67 5.53
N LEU A 39 3.71 18.58 5.89
CA LEU A 39 2.26 18.45 5.97
C LEU A 39 1.87 17.77 7.27
N VAL A 40 0.88 18.34 7.97
CA VAL A 40 0.20 17.68 9.07
C VAL A 40 -1.26 17.44 8.69
N HIS A 41 -1.75 16.22 8.86
CA HIS A 41 -3.10 15.82 8.48
C HIS A 41 -3.72 14.93 9.55
N TRP A 42 -4.80 15.39 10.18
CA TRP A 42 -5.58 14.59 11.12
C TRP A 42 -6.93 14.25 10.51
N GLN A 43 -7.10 13.00 10.09
CA GLN A 43 -8.35 12.53 9.52
C GLN A 43 -9.39 12.25 10.63
N ILE A 44 -10.68 12.45 10.33
CA ILE A 44 -11.77 12.09 11.24
C ILE A 44 -11.82 10.58 11.42
N GLY A 45 -11.80 10.13 12.67
CA GLY A 45 -11.81 8.72 13.04
C GLY A 45 -10.44 8.13 13.34
N GLU A 46 -9.35 8.87 13.08
CA GLU A 46 -7.98 8.43 13.40
C GLU A 46 -7.55 8.89 14.79
N GLU A 47 -6.83 8.03 15.51
CA GLU A 47 -6.32 8.33 16.86
C GLU A 47 -5.22 9.39 16.85
N GLU A 48 -4.40 9.42 15.79
CA GLU A 48 -3.22 10.30 15.69
C GLU A 48 -3.13 11.01 14.33
N PRO A 49 -2.53 12.22 14.26
CA PRO A 49 -2.31 12.93 13.01
C PRO A 49 -1.11 12.38 12.23
N TRP A 50 -1.23 12.32 10.90
CA TRP A 50 -0.08 12.11 10.01
C TRP A 50 0.81 13.35 9.96
N CYS A 51 2.08 13.15 10.29
CA CYS A 51 3.14 14.14 10.21
C CYS A 51 4.10 13.77 9.06
N LEU A 52 3.94 14.42 7.91
CA LEU A 52 4.58 14.03 6.65
C LEU A 52 5.66 15.02 6.22
N ALA A 53 6.88 14.51 6.05
CA ALA A 53 7.99 15.20 5.39
C ALA A 53 8.11 14.69 3.96
N THR A 54 8.05 15.58 2.97
CA THR A 54 7.99 15.20 1.55
C THR A 54 8.68 16.21 0.64
N ASN A 55 9.14 15.76 -0.52
CA ASN A 55 9.58 16.61 -1.63
C ASN A 55 8.44 16.94 -2.62
N LEU A 56 7.21 16.47 -2.36
CA LEU A 56 6.05 16.75 -3.20
C LEU A 56 5.62 18.21 -3.08
N PRO A 57 5.09 18.81 -4.17
CA PRO A 57 4.89 20.26 -4.25
C PRO A 57 3.68 20.76 -3.44
N ASP A 58 2.69 19.90 -3.19
CA ASP A 58 1.45 20.32 -2.55
C ASP A 58 0.81 19.23 -1.70
N ARG A 59 -0.15 19.68 -0.87
CA ARG A 59 -0.92 18.85 0.06
C ARG A 59 -1.69 17.72 -0.64
N ILE A 60 -2.32 18.00 -1.78
CA ILE A 60 -3.19 17.02 -2.46
C ILE A 60 -2.32 15.87 -2.97
N MET A 61 -1.18 16.17 -3.60
CA MET A 61 -0.23 15.14 -4.01
C MET A 61 0.31 14.37 -2.81
N ALA A 62 0.77 15.06 -1.76
CA ALA A 62 1.32 14.43 -0.57
C ALA A 62 0.34 13.43 0.06
N LEU A 63 -0.92 13.82 0.27
CA LEU A 63 -1.95 12.93 0.80
C LEU A 63 -2.24 11.77 -0.16
N ARG A 64 -2.43 12.05 -1.45
CA ARG A 64 -2.74 11.02 -2.46
C ARG A 64 -1.66 9.95 -2.54
N TYR A 65 -0.39 10.33 -2.53
CA TYR A 65 0.72 9.38 -2.57
C TYR A 65 0.89 8.65 -1.23
N TYR A 66 0.76 9.34 -0.10
CA TYR A 66 0.92 8.71 1.22
C TYR A 66 -0.19 7.69 1.52
N GLN A 67 -1.43 7.93 1.07
CA GLN A 67 -2.52 6.96 1.16
C GLN A 67 -2.19 5.60 0.52
N ARG A 68 -1.34 5.57 -0.51
CA ARG A 68 -0.92 4.33 -1.17
C ARG A 68 0.01 3.48 -0.33
N ARG A 69 0.56 4.01 0.78
CA ARG A 69 1.40 3.25 1.72
C ARG A 69 0.69 1.99 2.23
N MET A 70 -0.63 2.08 2.44
CA MET A 70 -1.44 0.95 2.91
C MET A 70 -1.41 -0.26 1.96
N TRP A 71 -1.19 -0.05 0.65
CA TRP A 71 -1.04 -1.16 -0.30
C TRP A 71 0.18 -2.03 0.01
N THR A 72 1.23 -1.44 0.61
CA THR A 72 2.41 -2.20 1.03
C THR A 72 2.10 -3.09 2.24
N GLU A 73 1.26 -2.60 3.16
CA GLU A 73 0.83 -3.38 4.32
C GLU A 73 -0.08 -4.54 3.91
N GLU A 74 -1.02 -4.32 2.98
CA GLU A 74 -1.79 -5.41 2.38
C GLU A 74 -0.90 -6.46 1.71
N MET A 75 0.10 -6.03 0.91
CA MET A 75 1.06 -6.94 0.28
C MET A 75 1.81 -7.79 1.33
N PHE A 76 2.27 -7.20 2.42
CA PHE A 76 2.92 -7.96 3.51
C PHE A 76 1.95 -8.92 4.20
N GLY A 77 0.69 -8.55 4.34
CA GLY A 77 -0.38 -9.43 4.83
C GLY A 77 -0.55 -10.65 3.90
N ASP A 78 -0.65 -10.42 2.60
CA ASP A 78 -0.79 -11.43 1.55
C ASP A 78 0.42 -12.40 1.50
N PHE A 79 1.63 -11.92 1.79
CA PHE A 79 2.84 -12.75 1.84
C PHE A 79 2.87 -13.69 3.06
N LYS A 80 2.15 -13.32 4.12
CA LYS A 80 2.01 -14.11 5.34
C LYS A 80 0.73 -14.94 5.27
N LYS A 81 0.10 -15.17 6.42
CA LYS A 81 -1.06 -16.05 6.60
C LYS A 81 -2.27 -15.74 5.72
N HIS A 82 -2.37 -14.54 5.14
CA HIS A 82 -3.51 -14.19 4.30
C HIS A 82 -3.43 -14.81 2.89
N GLY A 83 -2.25 -15.20 2.42
CA GLY A 83 -2.06 -15.74 1.08
C GLY A 83 -1.01 -16.85 1.01
N PHE A 84 0.26 -16.46 0.92
CA PHE A 84 1.37 -17.39 0.64
C PHE A 84 1.93 -18.11 1.86
N ASP A 85 1.65 -17.59 3.06
CA ASP A 85 2.08 -18.14 4.33
C ASP A 85 3.57 -18.49 4.38
N LEU A 86 4.42 -17.54 3.94
CA LEU A 86 5.88 -17.74 3.86
C LEU A 86 6.50 -18.24 5.18
N GLU A 87 5.94 -17.86 6.32
CA GLU A 87 6.40 -18.26 7.66
C GLU A 87 6.25 -19.78 7.89
N SER A 88 5.28 -20.43 7.24
CA SER A 88 5.09 -21.90 7.31
C SER A 88 6.24 -22.70 6.70
N THR A 89 7.03 -22.09 5.80
CA THR A 89 8.17 -22.76 5.15
C THR A 89 9.34 -23.02 6.11
N MET A 90 9.35 -22.36 7.28
CA MET A 90 10.37 -22.50 8.33
C MET A 90 11.82 -22.34 7.79
N LEU A 91 12.00 -21.61 6.69
CA LEU A 91 13.30 -21.37 6.08
C LEU A 91 14.16 -20.49 6.99
N ARG A 92 15.31 -21.01 7.41
CA ARG A 92 16.28 -20.31 8.26
C ARG A 92 17.48 -19.75 7.51
N ASP A 93 17.69 -20.19 6.26
CA ASP A 93 18.78 -19.72 5.41
C ASP A 93 18.37 -18.44 4.66
N PHE A 94 19.18 -17.39 4.83
CA PHE A 94 18.92 -16.07 4.25
C PHE A 94 18.82 -16.11 2.71
N LEU A 95 19.72 -16.83 2.04
CA LEU A 95 19.76 -16.86 0.58
C LEU A 95 18.55 -17.61 0.00
N ARG A 96 18.10 -18.69 0.65
CA ARG A 96 16.88 -19.40 0.28
C ARG A 96 15.64 -18.55 0.49
N LEU A 97 15.55 -17.85 1.62
CA LEU A 97 14.45 -16.94 1.90
C LEU A 97 14.40 -15.81 0.86
N SER A 98 15.53 -15.17 0.58
CA SER A 98 15.63 -14.11 -0.44
C SER A 98 15.13 -14.56 -1.82
N ARG A 99 15.56 -15.75 -2.29
CA ARG A 99 15.11 -16.31 -3.56
C ARG A 99 13.62 -16.65 -3.57
N LEU A 100 13.11 -17.21 -2.48
CA LEU A 100 11.68 -17.51 -2.35
C LEU A 100 10.84 -16.23 -2.34
N THR A 101 11.25 -15.22 -1.58
CA THR A 101 10.56 -13.92 -1.53
C THR A 101 10.53 -13.26 -2.90
N LEU A 102 11.61 -13.33 -3.68
CA LEU A 102 11.62 -12.84 -5.06
C LEU A 102 10.60 -13.58 -5.93
N ALA A 103 10.58 -14.92 -5.87
CA ALA A 103 9.62 -15.72 -6.62
C ALA A 103 8.17 -15.39 -6.23
N VAL A 104 7.91 -15.24 -4.94
CA VAL A 104 6.59 -14.85 -4.42
C VAL A 104 6.20 -13.44 -4.83
N ALA A 105 7.14 -12.49 -4.83
CA ALA A 105 6.87 -11.13 -5.30
C ALA A 105 6.50 -11.09 -6.79
N ILE A 106 7.21 -11.84 -7.64
CA ILE A 106 6.86 -11.97 -9.06
C ILE A 106 5.47 -12.60 -9.22
N LEU A 107 5.20 -13.68 -8.47
CA LEU A 107 3.91 -14.35 -8.48
C LEU A 107 2.78 -13.41 -8.01
N TYR A 108 3.03 -12.59 -7.01
CA TYR A 108 2.09 -11.60 -6.50
C TYR A 108 1.71 -10.56 -7.57
N VAL A 109 2.69 -9.99 -8.27
CA VAL A 109 2.44 -9.04 -9.37
C VAL A 109 1.58 -9.68 -10.45
N TRP A 110 1.85 -10.94 -10.80
CA TRP A 110 1.03 -11.67 -11.76
C TRP A 110 -0.40 -11.92 -11.25
N LEU A 111 -0.59 -12.27 -9.98
CA LEU A 111 -1.93 -12.48 -9.41
C LEU A 111 -2.73 -11.18 -9.30
N ILE A 112 -2.09 -10.07 -8.93
CA ILE A 112 -2.73 -8.74 -8.98
C ILE A 112 -3.17 -8.40 -10.39
N SER A 113 -2.33 -8.67 -11.39
CA SER A 113 -2.61 -8.48 -12.81
C SER A 113 -3.82 -9.30 -13.27
N VAL A 114 -3.89 -10.58 -12.88
CA VAL A 114 -5.03 -11.46 -13.17
C VAL A 114 -6.30 -10.97 -12.45
N GLY A 115 -6.19 -10.54 -11.19
CA GLY A 115 -7.31 -10.01 -10.42
C GLY A 115 -7.88 -8.75 -11.06
N ALA A 116 -7.04 -7.78 -11.41
CA ALA A 116 -7.43 -6.55 -12.09
C ALA A 116 -8.13 -6.83 -13.42
N ARG A 117 -7.56 -7.73 -14.24
CA ARG A 117 -8.17 -8.17 -15.49
C ARG A 117 -9.53 -8.84 -15.28
N THR A 118 -9.64 -9.74 -14.31
CA THR A 118 -10.90 -10.44 -13.96
C THR A 118 -11.99 -9.43 -13.59
N ILE A 119 -11.63 -8.35 -12.89
CA ILE A 119 -12.55 -7.26 -12.56
C ILE A 119 -12.94 -6.49 -13.83
N HIS A 120 -11.96 -6.10 -14.65
CA HIS A 120 -12.19 -5.33 -15.88
C HIS A 120 -13.04 -6.09 -16.91
N GLU A 121 -12.87 -7.41 -17.02
CA GLU A 121 -13.67 -8.28 -17.89
C GLU A 121 -15.07 -8.60 -17.31
N GLY A 122 -15.42 -8.07 -16.13
CA GLY A 122 -16.71 -8.33 -15.47
C GLY A 122 -16.84 -9.75 -14.89
N LEU A 123 -15.75 -10.52 -14.87
CA LEU A 123 -15.71 -11.91 -14.43
C LEU A 123 -15.55 -12.07 -12.91
N ARG A 124 -15.47 -10.96 -12.16
CA ARG A 124 -15.36 -10.95 -10.68
C ARG A 124 -16.42 -11.82 -9.99
N HIS A 125 -17.65 -11.81 -10.52
CA HIS A 125 -18.79 -12.58 -9.98
C HIS A 125 -18.55 -14.10 -9.92
N LEU A 126 -17.54 -14.61 -10.64
CA LEU A 126 -17.19 -16.02 -10.62
C LEU A 126 -16.47 -16.46 -9.33
N VAL A 127 -15.90 -15.51 -8.58
CA VAL A 127 -15.04 -15.79 -7.40
C VAL A 127 -15.33 -14.89 -6.20
N ASP A 128 -16.01 -13.78 -6.42
CA ASP A 128 -16.40 -12.80 -5.41
C ASP A 128 -17.88 -12.46 -5.57
N ARG A 129 -18.46 -11.89 -4.51
CA ARG A 129 -19.86 -11.50 -4.50
C ARG A 129 -20.18 -10.41 -5.52
N THR A 130 -21.41 -10.41 -6.02
CA THR A 130 -21.88 -9.41 -6.99
C THR A 130 -22.32 -8.11 -6.33
N ASP A 131 -22.95 -8.20 -5.15
CA ASP A 131 -23.55 -7.08 -4.42
C ASP A 131 -22.53 -6.20 -3.69
N ARG A 132 -21.40 -6.78 -3.27
CA ARG A 132 -20.27 -6.07 -2.66
C ARG A 132 -18.94 -6.72 -3.03
N ARG A 133 -17.82 -6.02 -2.81
CA ARG A 133 -16.47 -6.57 -2.97
C ARG A 133 -15.87 -6.86 -1.60
N ASP A 134 -15.79 -8.14 -1.24
CA ASP A 134 -15.19 -8.56 0.02
C ASP A 134 -13.72 -8.95 -0.15
N LEU A 135 -13.31 -9.30 -1.37
CA LEU A 135 -11.98 -9.80 -1.66
C LEU A 135 -11.04 -8.70 -2.19
N SER A 136 -9.79 -8.74 -1.74
CA SER A 136 -8.71 -7.94 -2.33
C SER A 136 -8.45 -8.36 -3.78
N ILE A 137 -7.78 -7.50 -4.56
CA ILE A 137 -7.44 -7.80 -5.95
C ILE A 137 -6.58 -9.07 -6.04
N PHE A 138 -5.66 -9.25 -5.10
CA PHE A 138 -4.84 -10.46 -4.98
C PHE A 138 -5.71 -11.71 -4.77
N GLN A 139 -6.65 -11.68 -3.82
CA GLN A 139 -7.54 -12.80 -3.53
C GLN A 139 -8.44 -13.15 -4.73
N ILE A 140 -8.95 -12.14 -5.44
CA ILE A 140 -9.72 -12.35 -6.68
C ILE A 140 -8.86 -13.07 -7.72
N GLY A 141 -7.63 -12.60 -7.94
CA GLY A 141 -6.69 -13.22 -8.87
C GLY A 141 -6.37 -14.67 -8.50
N MET A 142 -5.99 -14.91 -7.25
CA MET A 142 -5.67 -16.24 -6.74
C MET A 142 -6.83 -17.22 -6.89
N ARG A 143 -8.02 -16.85 -6.42
CA ARG A 143 -9.22 -17.71 -6.50
C ARG A 143 -9.68 -17.94 -7.93
N PHE A 144 -9.49 -16.96 -8.82
CA PHE A 144 -9.81 -17.12 -10.22
C PHE A 144 -8.89 -18.14 -10.89
N ILE A 145 -7.57 -18.06 -10.65
CA ILE A 145 -6.62 -19.07 -11.13
C ILE A 145 -6.96 -20.45 -10.57
N GLN A 146 -7.18 -20.57 -9.25
CA GLN A 146 -7.57 -21.82 -8.63
C GLN A 146 -8.83 -22.41 -9.29
N LYS A 147 -9.88 -21.60 -9.47
CA LYS A 147 -11.12 -22.03 -10.16
C LYS A 147 -10.86 -22.50 -11.59
N ARG A 148 -10.01 -21.82 -12.36
CA ARG A 148 -9.66 -22.23 -13.73
C ARG A 148 -8.93 -23.58 -13.72
N LEU A 149 -7.94 -23.74 -12.85
CA LEU A 149 -7.18 -24.99 -12.71
C LEU A 149 -8.06 -26.16 -12.27
N THR A 150 -8.92 -25.98 -11.26
CA THR A 150 -9.85 -27.01 -10.78
C THR A 150 -10.81 -27.47 -11.88
N ASN A 151 -11.19 -26.59 -12.81
CA ASN A 151 -12.07 -26.90 -13.93
C ASN A 151 -11.32 -27.26 -15.21
N ALA A 152 -10.00 -27.51 -15.15
CA ALA A 152 -9.13 -27.81 -16.29
C ALA A 152 -9.22 -26.75 -17.43
N LEU A 153 -9.50 -25.50 -17.08
CA LEU A 153 -9.60 -24.39 -18.01
C LEU A 153 -8.24 -23.71 -18.18
N SER A 154 -7.96 -23.22 -19.38
CA SER A 154 -6.69 -22.55 -19.68
C SER A 154 -6.48 -21.31 -18.81
N VAL A 155 -5.26 -21.14 -18.32
CA VAL A 155 -4.81 -19.93 -17.62
C VAL A 155 -3.92 -19.16 -18.59
N ARG A 156 -4.25 -17.90 -18.84
CA ARG A 156 -3.38 -17.01 -19.62
C ARG A 156 -2.37 -16.38 -18.67
N ILE A 157 -1.09 -16.40 -19.04
CA ILE A 157 -0.01 -15.71 -18.33
C ILE A 157 0.40 -14.50 -19.19
N PRO A 158 -0.34 -13.39 -19.14
CA PRO A 158 0.10 -12.18 -19.81
C PRO A 158 1.34 -11.64 -19.08
N LEU A 159 2.45 -11.50 -19.79
CA LEU A 159 3.69 -10.89 -19.27
C LEU A 159 3.54 -9.38 -19.04
N CYS A 160 2.52 -8.76 -19.65
CA CYS A 160 2.18 -7.36 -19.48
C CYS A 160 0.66 -7.21 -19.57
N THR A 161 -0.01 -6.96 -18.46
CA THR A 161 -1.36 -6.41 -18.44
C THR A 161 -1.22 -4.95 -18.10
N TYR A 162 -1.41 -4.09 -19.08
CA TYR A 162 -1.60 -2.68 -18.83
C TYR A 162 -2.72 -2.51 -17.80
N LEU A 163 -2.41 -1.78 -16.72
CA LEU A 163 -3.40 -1.06 -15.91
C LEU A 163 -4.19 -0.09 -16.80
#